data_AF-M4RTW8-F1
#
_entry.id   AF-M4RTW8-F1
#
_cell.length_a   1.000
_cell.length_b   1.000
_cell.length_c   1.000
_cell.angle_alpha   90.00
_cell.angle_beta   90.00
_cell.angle_gamma   90.00
#
_symmetry.space_group_name_H-M   'P 1'
#
loop_
_entity.id
_entity.type
_entity.pdbx_description
1 polymer ?
#
loop_
_entity_poly.entity_id
_entity_poly.type
_entity_poly.pdbx_seq_one_letter_code
_entity_poly.pdbx_strand_id
1 'polypeptide(L)'
;MPIAAPGVLSPPPPPLVVTPAMACDPDTDMPTLWLIAREHPHLRKWLIANPKADAALLEYVSQAGGPGVRDAFGILFGETTSGKATG
;
A
#
# COMPACT_ATOMS: atom_id res chain seq x y z
N MET A 1 -51.87 15.73 -16.59
CA MET A 1 -50.61 15.77 -15.81
C MET A 1 -49.96 14.39 -15.92
N PRO A 2 -48.84 14.20 -16.62
CA PRO A 2 -48.19 12.89 -16.66
C PRO A 2 -47.52 12.60 -15.32
N ILE A 3 -47.75 11.40 -14.78
CA ILE A 3 -47.00 10.86 -13.64
C ILE A 3 -45.61 10.46 -14.12
N ALA A 4 -44.57 11.05 -13.53
CA ALA A 4 -43.18 10.63 -13.78
C ALA A 4 -42.82 9.46 -12.85
N ALA A 5 -42.28 8.38 -13.41
CA ALA A 5 -41.57 7.32 -12.69
C ALA A 5 -40.33 6.91 -13.51
N PRO A 6 -39.26 6.31 -12.93
CA PRO A 6 -38.83 6.25 -11.53
C PRO A 6 -37.38 6.75 -11.33
N GLY A 7 -37.05 7.30 -10.16
CA GLY A 7 -35.65 7.56 -9.80
C GLY A 7 -34.98 6.25 -9.38
N VAL A 8 -34.22 5.62 -10.29
CA VAL A 8 -33.41 4.44 -9.98
C VAL A 8 -32.32 4.87 -8.99
N LEU A 9 -32.45 4.46 -7.73
CA LEU A 9 -31.40 4.65 -6.73
C LEU A 9 -30.25 3.71 -7.09
N SER A 10 -29.20 4.21 -7.76
CA SER A 10 -27.97 3.43 -7.91
C SER A 10 -27.43 3.07 -6.52
N PRO A 11 -27.00 1.81 -6.30
CA PRO A 11 -26.43 1.41 -5.02
C PRO A 11 -25.22 2.30 -4.70
N PRO A 12 -24.99 2.65 -3.42
CA PRO A 12 -23.82 3.40 -3.04
C PRO A 12 -22.57 2.65 -3.53
N PRO A 13 -21.53 3.36 -4.00
CA PRO A 13 -20.31 2.73 -4.44
C PRO A 13 -19.79 1.78 -3.33
N PRO A 14 -19.25 0.61 -3.70
CA PRO A 14 -18.78 -0.36 -2.74
C PRO A 14 -17.77 0.30 -1.78
N PRO A 15 -17.70 -0.15 -0.51
CA PRO A 15 -16.72 0.36 0.43
C PRO A 15 -15.32 0.31 -0.20
N LEU A 16 -14.57 1.40 -0.09
CA LEU A 16 -13.20 1.47 -0.59
C LEU A 16 -12.37 0.40 0.10
N VAL A 17 -12.05 -0.67 -0.63
CA VAL A 17 -11.17 -1.73 -0.14
C VAL A 17 -9.74 -1.29 -0.40
N VAL A 18 -8.96 -1.21 0.67
CA VAL A 18 -7.54 -0.92 0.58
C VAL A 18 -6.83 -2.10 -0.06
N THR A 19 -6.10 -1.87 -1.16
CA THR A 19 -5.44 -2.94 -1.93
C THR A 19 -3.93 -2.77 -2.00
N PRO A 20 -3.17 -3.85 -2.31
CA PRO A 20 -1.74 -3.75 -2.62
C PRO A 20 -1.43 -2.76 -3.76
N ALA A 21 -2.27 -2.72 -4.80
CA ALA A 21 -2.09 -1.80 -5.92
C ALA A 21 -2.13 -0.34 -5.43
N MET A 22 -3.13 0.00 -4.61
CA MET A 22 -3.24 1.33 -4.01
C MET A 22 -2.06 1.66 -3.08
N ALA A 23 -1.55 0.68 -2.35
CA ALA A 23 -0.40 0.85 -1.47
C ALA A 23 0.91 1.14 -2.24
N CYS A 24 1.07 0.67 -3.48
CA CYS A 24 2.24 0.96 -4.34
C CYS A 24 2.02 2.12 -5.32
N ASP A 25 0.78 2.62 -5.45
CA ASP A 25 0.41 3.61 -6.46
C ASP A 25 1.05 4.98 -6.15
N PRO A 26 1.77 5.60 -7.11
CA PRO A 26 2.38 6.92 -6.92
C PRO A 26 1.36 8.06 -6.75
N ASP A 27 0.13 7.88 -7.21
CA ASP A 27 -0.92 8.90 -7.09
C ASP A 27 -1.59 8.87 -5.71
N THR A 28 -1.48 7.77 -4.95
CA THR A 28 -2.01 7.66 -3.58
C THR A 28 -1.44 8.76 -2.69
N ASP A 29 -2.30 9.45 -1.94
CA ASP A 29 -1.90 10.54 -1.06
C ASP A 29 -1.19 10.04 0.21
N MET A 30 -0.31 10.87 0.76
CA MET A 30 0.47 10.53 1.95
C MET A 30 -0.41 10.17 3.18
N PRO A 31 -1.50 10.90 3.50
CA PRO A 31 -2.43 10.49 4.56
C PRO A 31 -3.00 9.08 4.37
N THR A 32 -3.39 8.72 3.15
CA THR A 32 -3.83 7.36 2.84
C THR A 32 -2.71 6.36 3.08
N LEU A 33 -1.46 6.62 2.64
CA LEU A 33 -0.35 5.71 2.91
C LEU A 33 -0.11 5.48 4.42
N TRP A 34 -0.24 6.52 5.24
CA TRP A 34 -0.18 6.40 6.70
C TRP A 34 -1.34 5.61 7.29
N LEU A 35 -2.55 5.75 6.75
CA LEU A 35 -3.71 4.92 7.12
C LEU A 35 -3.43 3.44 6.83
N ILE A 36 -2.90 3.13 5.64
CA ILE A 36 -2.51 1.77 5.26
C ILE A 36 -1.47 1.22 6.25
N ALA A 37 -0.45 2.01 6.58
CA ALA A 37 0.60 1.61 7.49
C ALA A 37 0.07 1.29 8.89
N ARG A 38 -0.92 2.02 9.39
CA ARG A 38 -1.45 1.85 10.75
C ARG A 38 -2.47 0.72 10.82
N GLU A 39 -3.44 0.72 9.91
CA GLU A 39 -4.63 -0.13 9.98
C GLU A 39 -4.49 -1.45 9.21
N HIS A 40 -3.54 -1.55 8.26
CA HIS A 40 -3.38 -2.73 7.38
C HIS A 40 -1.97 -3.33 7.44
N PRO A 41 -1.61 -4.06 8.53
CA PRO A 41 -0.27 -4.65 8.70
C PRO A 41 0.20 -5.54 7.55
N HIS A 42 -0.74 -6.25 6.90
CA HIS A 42 -0.47 -7.15 5.77
C HIS A 42 -0.14 -6.40 4.47
N LEU A 43 -0.45 -5.09 4.39
CA LEU A 43 -0.16 -4.26 3.23
C LEU A 43 1.14 -3.45 3.37
N ARG A 44 1.72 -3.37 4.57
CA ARG A 44 2.93 -2.56 4.83
C ARG A 44 4.10 -2.89 3.91
N LYS A 45 4.28 -4.16 3.54
CA LYS A 45 5.35 -4.56 2.61
C LYS A 45 5.24 -3.91 1.22
N TRP A 46 4.03 -3.54 0.81
CA TRP A 46 3.77 -2.88 -0.46
C TRP A 46 4.09 -1.39 -0.41
N LEU A 47 3.96 -0.74 0.76
CA LEU A 47 4.34 0.67 0.94
C LEU A 47 5.83 0.91 0.66
N ILE A 48 6.68 -0.09 0.87
CA ILE A 48 8.12 -0.03 0.57
C ILE A 48 8.37 0.24 -0.93
N ALA A 49 7.52 -0.31 -1.79
CA ALA A 49 7.62 -0.12 -3.24
C ALA A 49 6.90 1.15 -3.73
N ASN A 50 6.26 1.92 -2.85
CA ASN A 50 5.57 3.14 -3.25
C ASN A 50 6.58 4.27 -3.49
N PRO A 51 6.65 4.88 -4.69
CA PRO A 51 7.57 5.97 -5.00
C PRO A 51 7.37 7.24 -4.16
N LYS A 52 6.16 7.43 -3.64
CA LYS A 52 5.75 8.59 -2.84
C LYS A 52 5.94 8.37 -1.35
N ALA A 53 6.26 7.15 -0.91
CA ALA A 53 6.57 6.87 0.49
C ALA A 53 7.85 7.64 0.89
N ASP A 54 7.73 8.45 1.94
CA ASP A 54 8.84 9.22 2.46
C ASP A 54 9.65 8.42 3.50
N ALA A 55 10.80 8.98 3.89
CA ALA A 55 11.68 8.33 4.86
C ALA A 55 10.97 8.08 6.20
N ALA A 56 10.11 8.99 6.65
CA ALA A 56 9.39 8.86 7.92
C ALA A 56 8.39 7.69 7.90
N LEU A 57 7.66 7.52 6.79
CA LEU A 57 6.76 6.40 6.59
C LEU A 57 7.51 5.08 6.53
N LEU A 58 8.61 5.02 5.75
CA LEU A 58 9.42 3.81 5.62
C LEU A 58 10.07 3.42 6.96
N GLU A 59 10.58 4.39 7.72
CA GLU A 59 11.11 4.16 9.05
C GLU A 59 10.03 3.59 9.98
N TYR A 60 8.85 4.20 10.01
CA TYR A 60 7.73 3.68 10.78
C TYR A 60 7.39 2.23 10.38
N VAL A 61 7.30 1.94 9.09
CA VAL A 61 7.02 0.58 8.59
C VAL A 61 8.11 -0.40 9.01
N SER A 62 9.38 0.00 8.99
CA SER A 62 10.50 -0.83 9.43
C SER A 62 10.42 -1.19 10.92
N GLN A 63 10.01 -0.24 11.76
CA GLN A 63 9.87 -0.41 13.21
C GLN A 63 8.60 -1.17 13.59
N ALA A 64 7.46 -0.81 12.98
CA ALA A 64 6.17 -1.45 13.21
C ALA A 64 6.13 -2.88 12.64
N GLY A 65 6.97 -3.17 11.64
CA GLY A 65 7.07 -4.47 11.00
C GLY A 65 5.77 -4.90 10.32
N GLY A 66 5.67 -6.19 10.01
CA GLY A 66 4.52 -6.79 9.36
C GLY A 66 4.93 -7.99 8.51
N PRO A 67 3.97 -8.82 8.05
CA PRO A 67 4.28 -9.97 7.22
C PRO A 67 5.04 -9.55 5.95
N GLY A 68 6.27 -10.06 5.78
CA GLY A 68 7.11 -9.81 4.60
C GLY A 68 7.74 -8.40 4.51
N VAL A 69 7.65 -7.57 5.54
CA VAL A 69 8.25 -6.22 5.55
C VAL A 69 9.77 -6.28 5.46
N ARG A 70 10.41 -7.13 6.29
CA ARG A 70 11.88 -7.29 6.28
C ARG A 70 12.40 -7.79 4.93
N ASP A 71 11.72 -8.78 4.36
CA ASP A 71 12.10 -9.33 3.05
C ASP A 71 11.93 -8.29 1.95
N ALA A 72 10.85 -7.51 1.96
CA ALA A 72 10.62 -6.45 0.99
C ALA A 72 11.69 -5.34 1.07
N PHE A 73 12.09 -4.93 2.28
CA PHE A 73 13.23 -4.01 2.45
C PHE A 73 14.52 -4.62 1.91
N GLY A 74 14.78 -5.91 2.18
CA GLY A 74 15.95 -6.63 1.67
C GLY A 74 15.96 -6.78 0.15
N ILE A 75 14.81 -6.95 -0.50
CA ILE A 75 14.72 -7.04 -1.96
C ILE A 75 14.91 -5.67 -2.60
N LEU A 76 14.29 -4.62 -2.07
CA LEU A 76 14.27 -3.31 -2.72
C LEU A 76 15.51 -2.46 -2.40
N PHE A 77 16.04 -2.56 -1.18
CA PHE A 77 17.19 -1.77 -0.73
C PHE A 77 18.41 -2.62 -0.39
N GLY A 78 18.28 -3.94 -0.35
CA GLY A 78 19.43 -4.82 -0.17
C GLY A 78 20.32 -4.77 -1.40
N GLU A 79 21.62 -4.80 -1.14
CA GLU A 79 22.64 -4.92 -2.16
C GLU A 79 22.39 -6.22 -2.93
N THR A 80 22.35 -6.17 -4.26
CA THR A 80 22.68 -7.36 -5.03
C THR A 80 24.10 -7.72 -4.63
N THR A 81 24.26 -8.64 -3.67
CA THR A 81 25.56 -9.28 -3.41
C THR A 81 25.82 -10.23 -4.58
N SER A 82 26.01 -9.66 -5.76
CA SER A 82 26.61 -10.33 -6.89
C SER A 82 28.08 -10.56 -6.54
N GLY A 83 28.41 -11.80 -6.17
CA GLY A 83 29.74 -12.30 -5.85
C GLY A 83 29.76 -12.98 -4.48
N LYS A 84 30.05 -14.27 -4.32
CA LYS A 84 31.05 -15.09 -5.02
C LYS A 84 30.75 -16.59 -4.77
N ALA A 85 30.91 -17.41 -5.81
CA ALA A 85 31.04 -18.86 -5.68
C ALA A 85 32.20 -19.24 -4.74
N THR A 86 31.97 -20.18 -3.81
CA THR A 86 32.85 -21.34 -3.49
C THR A 86 32.39 -21.98 -2.18
N GLY A 87 32.10 -23.27 -2.27
CA GLY A 87 31.92 -24.22 -1.16
C GLY A 87 31.80 -25.61 -1.75
#